data_AF-A0A9P3BQM8-F1
#
_entry.id   AF-A0A9P3BQM8-F1
#
_cell.length_a   1.000
_cell.length_b   1.000
_cell.length_c   1.000
_cell.angle_alpha   90.00
_cell.angle_beta   90.00
_cell.angle_gamma   90.00
#
_symmetry.space_group_name_H-M   'P 1'
#
loop_
_entity.id
_entity.type
_entity.pdbx_description
1 polymer ?
#
loop_
_entity_poly.entity_id
_entity_poly.type
_entity_poly.pdbx_seq_one_letter_code
_entity_poly.pdbx_strand_id
1 'polypeptide(L)'
;MLFSRVTFAWANMFCFTKFTKASSSASGGAQSTAYQATSEIISKYASISPMTPSNPGKMEDTAPSKPSLADLHAGQPILDVVAAEVHFGISFFRDYCGILIKGGQIHMVFTARFRETPEKIRLISCPQLIHAPNLTPEGRELLQSKLDAVLGRITKEEWVRLKNRYNIIRKEWLIVSDA
;
A
#
# COMPACT_ATOMS: atom_id res chain seq x y z
N MET A 1 -12.10 -5.14 40.85
CA MET A 1 -12.15 -4.43 39.56
C MET A 1 -10.92 -3.55 39.46
N LEU A 2 -9.99 -3.88 38.57
CA LEU A 2 -8.86 -3.02 38.17
C LEU A 2 -8.33 -3.59 36.84
N PHE A 3 -8.72 -2.96 35.74
CA PHE A 3 -8.20 -3.26 34.40
C PHE A 3 -6.98 -2.37 34.14
N SER A 4 -5.79 -2.96 34.07
CA SER A 4 -4.61 -2.27 33.54
C SER A 4 -4.55 -2.43 32.03
N ARG A 5 -4.58 -1.29 31.33
CA ARG A 5 -4.46 -1.14 29.87
C ARG A 5 -3.01 -1.38 29.46
N VAL A 6 -2.79 -2.26 28.49
CA VAL A 6 -1.51 -2.34 27.76
C VAL A 6 -1.68 -1.62 26.43
N THR A 7 -0.99 -0.50 26.27
CA THR A 7 -0.84 0.23 25.01
C THR A 7 0.38 -0.32 24.28
N PHE A 8 0.18 -0.93 23.11
CA PHE A 8 1.27 -1.23 22.19
C PHE A 8 1.52 -0.01 21.29
N ALA A 9 2.69 0.61 21.43
CA ALA A 9 3.21 1.60 20.50
C ALA A 9 3.97 0.86 19.40
N TRP A 10 3.49 0.95 18.15
CA TRP A 10 4.22 0.43 16.99
C TRP A 10 4.96 1.60 16.32
N ALA A 11 6.23 1.77 16.66
CA ALA A 11 7.13 2.69 15.97
C ALA A 11 7.89 1.91 14.89
N ASN A 12 7.45 2.02 13.63
CA ASN A 12 8.24 1.58 12.48
C ASN A 12 9.14 2.73 12.04
N MET A 13 10.36 2.79 12.57
CA MET A 13 11.43 3.64 12.07
C MET A 13 12.42 2.78 11.28
N PHE A 14 12.16 2.59 9.98
CA PHE A 14 13.13 1.99 9.06
C PHE A 14 14.10 3.08 8.58
N CYS A 15 15.25 3.20 9.25
CA CYS A 15 16.38 3.97 8.73
C CYS A 15 17.29 3.04 7.90
N PHE A 16 17.25 3.18 6.58
CA PHE A 16 18.28 2.62 5.70
C PHE A 16 19.51 3.54 5.71
N THR A 17 20.51 3.21 6.51
CA THR A 17 21.86 3.77 6.34
C THR A 17 22.72 2.77 5.58
N LYS A 18 23.09 3.15 4.35
CA LYS A 18 24.07 2.44 3.54
C LYS A 18 25.42 2.44 4.28
N PHE A 19 25.93 1.27 4.64
CA PHE A 19 27.31 1.12 5.11
C PHE A 19 28.27 1.26 3.92
N THR A 20 28.60 2.49 3.55
CA THR A 20 29.87 2.74 2.85
C THR A 20 30.98 2.72 3.88
N LYS A 21 31.88 1.75 3.72
CA LYS A 21 33.11 1.53 4.48
C LYS A 21 33.97 2.80 4.50
N ALA A 22 33.90 3.57 5.58
CA ALA A 22 34.89 4.59 5.91
C ALA A 22 35.75 4.05 7.05
N SER A 23 37.03 3.81 6.73
CA SER A 23 38.05 3.51 7.73
C SER A 23 38.31 4.78 8.53
N SER A 24 38.18 4.72 9.85
CA SER A 24 38.74 5.74 10.73
C SER A 24 39.28 5.05 11.97
N SER A 25 40.60 5.03 12.06
CA SER A 25 41.34 4.57 13.21
C SER A 25 41.16 5.56 14.37
N ALA A 26 40.70 5.07 15.51
CA ALA A 26 41.01 5.69 16.79
C ALA A 26 41.11 4.59 17.85
N SER A 27 42.33 4.47 18.36
CA SER A 27 42.77 3.65 19.47
C SER A 27 41.99 3.95 20.75
N GLY A 28 41.64 2.92 21.52
CA GLY A 28 41.03 3.07 22.85
C GLY A 28 40.31 1.80 23.30
N GLY A 29 41.03 0.92 23.99
CA GLY A 29 40.52 -0.33 24.50
C GLY A 29 39.37 -0.16 25.50
N ALA A 30 38.16 -0.48 25.05
CA ALA A 30 37.11 -1.09 25.84
C ALA A 30 36.15 -1.74 24.83
N GLN A 31 35.98 -3.06 24.86
CA GLN A 31 34.89 -3.69 24.11
C GLN A 31 33.58 -3.09 24.64
N SER A 32 32.87 -2.37 23.78
CA SER A 32 31.56 -1.81 24.13
C SER A 32 30.64 -2.94 24.58
N THR A 33 29.91 -2.72 25.68
CA THR A 33 28.91 -3.64 26.25
C THR A 33 27.91 -4.14 25.20
N ALA A 34 27.67 -3.34 24.15
CA ALA A 34 26.86 -3.71 23.01
C ALA A 34 27.46 -4.91 22.24
N TYR A 35 28.77 -4.95 21.98
CA TYR A 35 29.41 -6.06 21.27
C TYR A 35 29.42 -7.37 22.08
N GLN A 36 29.54 -7.30 23.40
CA GLN A 36 29.39 -8.47 24.28
C GLN A 36 27.95 -9.01 24.27
N ALA A 37 26.94 -8.13 24.31
CA ALA A 37 25.55 -8.55 24.23
C ALA A 37 25.25 -9.24 22.88
N THR A 38 25.79 -8.74 21.77
CA THR A 38 25.59 -9.39 20.46
C THR A 38 26.28 -10.75 20.37
N SER A 39 27.49 -10.90 20.91
CA SER A 39 28.20 -12.18 20.86
C SER A 39 27.55 -13.25 21.75
N GLU A 40 26.97 -12.87 22.89
CA GLU A 40 26.18 -13.79 23.74
C GLU A 40 24.90 -14.24 23.04
N ILE A 41 24.18 -13.33 22.39
CA ILE A 41 22.99 -13.68 21.62
C ILE A 41 23.35 -14.62 20.47
N ILE A 42 24.38 -14.29 19.67
CA ILE A 42 24.82 -15.15 18.55
C ILE A 42 25.21 -16.54 19.05
N SER A 43 25.95 -16.63 20.16
CA SER A 43 26.36 -17.92 20.73
C SER A 43 25.15 -18.74 21.24
N LYS A 44 24.14 -18.08 21.79
CA LYS A 44 22.92 -18.73 22.29
C LYS A 44 22.06 -19.32 21.17
N TYR A 45 22.05 -18.71 19.99
CA TYR A 45 21.25 -19.18 18.85
C TYR A 45 22.04 -20.02 17.85
N ALA A 46 23.38 -20.07 17.93
CA ALA A 46 24.22 -20.89 17.05
C ALA A 46 24.02 -22.41 17.24
N SER A 47 23.55 -22.86 18.41
CA SER A 47 23.30 -24.27 18.70
C SER A 47 21.85 -24.72 18.42
N ILE A 48 20.97 -23.80 18.02
CA ILE A 48 19.59 -24.14 17.68
C ILE A 48 19.57 -24.64 16.24
N SER A 49 19.46 -25.96 16.07
CA SER A 49 19.23 -26.55 14.75
C SER A 49 17.94 -25.96 14.16
N PRO A 50 17.96 -25.45 12.91
CA PRO A 50 16.75 -24.97 12.26
C PRO A 50 15.75 -26.12 12.18
N MET A 51 14.54 -25.90 12.70
CA MET A 51 13.46 -26.87 12.60
C MET A 51 13.27 -27.23 11.13
N THR A 52 13.47 -28.51 10.81
CA THR A 52 13.16 -29.06 9.50
C THR A 52 11.65 -28.96 9.31
N PRO A 53 11.13 -28.35 8.23
CA PRO A 53 9.69 -28.30 8.00
C PRO A 53 9.18 -29.73 7.80
N SER A 54 8.44 -30.24 8.78
CA SER A 54 7.78 -31.53 8.69
C SER A 54 6.56 -31.39 7.78
N ASN A 55 6.60 -32.12 6.66
CA ASN A 55 5.58 -32.36 5.63
C ASN A 55 5.39 -31.28 4.53
N PRO A 56 5.58 -31.65 3.25
CA PRO A 56 5.06 -30.90 2.12
C PRO A 56 3.57 -31.28 1.95
N GLY A 57 2.74 -30.85 2.89
CA GLY A 57 1.31 -30.79 2.64
C GLY A 57 1.10 -29.69 1.60
N LYS A 58 0.57 -30.06 0.43
CA LYS A 58 0.10 -29.15 -0.62
C LYS A 58 -0.64 -27.96 0.01
N MET A 59 0.08 -26.88 0.23
CA MET A 59 -0.53 -25.59 0.49
C MET A 59 -0.94 -25.12 -0.89
N GLU A 60 -2.23 -25.26 -1.20
CA GLU A 60 -2.80 -24.49 -2.30
C GLU A 60 -2.48 -23.03 -1.98
N ASP A 61 -1.50 -22.49 -2.70
CA ASP A 61 -1.27 -21.07 -2.86
C ASP A 61 -2.57 -20.48 -3.44
N THR A 62 -3.56 -20.29 -2.57
CA THR A 62 -4.61 -19.32 -2.82
C THR A 62 -3.94 -17.98 -2.57
N ALA A 63 -3.10 -17.57 -3.52
CA ALA A 63 -2.80 -16.16 -3.70
C ALA A 63 -4.15 -15.44 -3.61
N PRO A 64 -4.28 -14.37 -2.80
CA PRO A 64 -5.55 -13.67 -2.67
C PRO A 64 -5.98 -13.28 -4.08
N SER A 65 -7.00 -13.99 -4.58
CA SER A 65 -7.45 -13.89 -5.95
C SER A 65 -7.87 -12.45 -6.15
N LYS A 66 -7.21 -11.77 -7.10
CA LYS A 66 -7.52 -10.40 -7.48
C LYS A 66 -9.03 -10.33 -7.71
N PRO A 67 -9.80 -9.59 -6.89
CA PRO A 67 -11.23 -9.58 -7.04
C PRO A 67 -11.55 -8.96 -8.40
N SER A 68 -12.24 -9.71 -9.25
CA SER A 68 -12.65 -9.18 -10.55
C SER A 68 -13.75 -8.14 -10.32
N LEU A 69 -13.85 -7.18 -11.24
CA LEU A 69 -14.93 -6.19 -11.20
C LEU A 69 -16.31 -6.89 -11.08
N ALA A 70 -16.49 -8.02 -11.78
CA ALA A 70 -17.71 -8.81 -11.76
C ALA A 70 -18.01 -9.44 -10.39
N ASP A 71 -16.99 -9.86 -9.63
CA ASP A 71 -17.18 -10.48 -8.30
C ASP A 71 -17.54 -9.45 -7.22
N LEU A 72 -17.06 -8.21 -7.37
CA LEU A 72 -17.39 -7.09 -6.47
C LEU A 72 -18.71 -6.38 -6.83
N HIS A 73 -19.29 -6.68 -7.98
CA HIS A 73 -20.56 -6.10 -8.46
C HIS A 73 -21.80 -6.68 -7.77
N ALA A 74 -21.67 -7.55 -6.77
CA ALA A 74 -22.77 -8.07 -5.95
C ALA A 74 -23.37 -6.98 -5.03
N GLY A 75 -23.95 -5.92 -5.62
CA GLY A 75 -24.78 -4.92 -4.96
C GLY A 75 -24.05 -3.74 -4.32
N GLN A 76 -22.71 -3.65 -4.36
CA GLN A 76 -22.01 -2.49 -3.81
C GLN A 76 -21.95 -1.32 -4.81
N PRO A 77 -22.30 -0.08 -4.38
CA PRO A 77 -22.18 1.08 -5.26
C PRO A 77 -20.71 1.43 -5.50
N ILE A 78 -20.39 1.80 -6.74
CA ILE A 78 -19.10 2.40 -7.10
C ILE A 78 -19.18 3.89 -6.78
N LEU A 79 -18.26 4.37 -5.95
CA LEU A 79 -18.23 5.75 -5.47
C LEU A 79 -17.31 6.61 -6.33
N ASP A 80 -17.66 7.87 -6.52
CA ASP A 80 -16.76 8.85 -7.12
C ASP A 80 -15.58 9.14 -6.18
N VAL A 81 -14.37 9.29 -6.73
CA VAL A 81 -13.15 9.50 -5.96
C VAL A 81 -13.19 10.74 -5.06
N VAL A 82 -13.76 11.85 -5.55
CA VAL A 82 -13.83 13.11 -4.78
C VAL A 82 -14.89 12.98 -3.71
N ALA A 83 -16.07 12.46 -4.06
CA ALA A 83 -17.12 12.19 -3.08
C ALA A 83 -16.64 11.23 -1.98
N ALA A 84 -15.88 10.20 -2.34
CA ALA A 84 -15.34 9.25 -1.39
C ALA A 84 -14.30 9.87 -0.45
N GLU A 85 -13.38 10.69 -0.97
CA GLU A 85 -12.39 11.40 -0.14
C GLU A 85 -13.06 12.39 0.80
N VAL A 86 -14.03 13.17 0.32
CA VAL A 86 -14.73 14.20 1.12
C VAL A 86 -15.60 13.57 2.21
N HIS A 87 -16.36 12.52 1.90
CA HIS A 87 -17.34 11.98 2.84
C HIS A 87 -16.79 10.91 3.78
N PHE A 88 -15.79 10.13 3.36
CA PHE A 88 -15.31 8.99 4.15
C PHE A 88 -13.82 9.07 4.49
N GLY A 89 -13.05 9.90 3.77
CA GLY A 89 -11.60 9.96 3.83
C GLY A 89 -10.96 8.66 3.37
N ILE A 90 -10.40 8.63 2.16
CA ILE A 90 -9.68 7.46 1.66
C ILE A 90 -8.41 7.31 2.49
N SER A 91 -8.23 6.14 3.09
CA SER A 91 -6.98 5.79 3.76
C SER A 91 -5.92 5.45 2.71
N PHE A 92 -6.22 4.47 1.86
CA PHE A 92 -5.37 4.09 0.73
C PHE A 92 -6.16 3.31 -0.33
N PHE A 93 -5.65 3.32 -1.57
CA PHE A 93 -6.08 2.45 -2.65
C PHE A 93 -5.33 1.12 -2.62
N ARG A 94 -6.04 0.03 -2.92
CA ARG A 94 -5.50 -1.35 -2.84
C ARG A 94 -5.16 -1.88 -4.23
N ASP A 95 -6.18 -2.29 -4.99
CA ASP A 95 -6.03 -2.97 -6.27
C ASP A 95 -6.79 -2.24 -7.39
N TYR A 96 -6.23 -2.29 -8.60
CA TYR A 96 -6.94 -1.92 -9.83
C TYR A 96 -7.90 -3.03 -10.27
N CYS A 97 -9.18 -2.70 -10.40
CA CYS A 97 -10.26 -3.64 -10.69
C CYS A 97 -10.68 -3.66 -12.16
N GLY A 98 -10.46 -2.57 -12.91
CA GLY A 98 -10.86 -2.51 -14.31
C GLY A 98 -11.24 -1.10 -14.76
N ILE A 99 -11.95 -1.05 -15.89
CA ILE A 99 -12.46 0.17 -16.48
C ILE A 99 -13.99 0.20 -16.36
N LEU A 100 -14.52 1.36 -16.00
CA LEU A 100 -15.94 1.70 -16.05
C LEU A 100 -16.15 2.80 -17.10
N ILE A 101 -17.13 2.63 -17.98
CA ILE A 101 -17.53 3.67 -18.93
C ILE A 101 -18.82 4.30 -18.40
N LYS A 102 -18.78 5.58 -18.07
CA LYS A 102 -19.92 6.33 -17.53
C LYS A 102 -20.12 7.61 -18.34
N GLY A 103 -21.27 7.77 -18.98
CA GLY A 103 -21.56 8.96 -19.79
C GLY A 103 -20.56 9.21 -20.92
N GLY A 104 -20.00 8.15 -21.52
CA GLY A 104 -18.95 8.25 -22.55
C GLY A 104 -17.55 8.55 -22.01
N GLN A 105 -17.39 8.81 -20.71
CA GLN A 105 -16.10 8.97 -20.06
C GLN A 105 -15.58 7.65 -19.52
N ILE A 106 -14.27 7.45 -19.64
CA ILE A 106 -13.56 6.29 -19.15
C ILE A 106 -13.08 6.58 -17.73
N HIS A 107 -13.39 5.69 -16.80
CA HIS A 107 -12.93 5.74 -15.42
C HIS A 107 -12.15 4.47 -15.09
N MET A 108 -11.04 4.64 -14.37
CA MET A 108 -10.37 3.52 -13.72
C MET A 108 -11.07 3.21 -12.41
N VAL A 109 -11.29 1.92 -12.15
CA VAL A 109 -11.90 1.46 -10.91
C VAL A 109 -10.85 0.83 -10.02
N PHE A 110 -10.81 1.26 -8.76
CA PHE A 110 -9.93 0.74 -7.73
C PHE A 110 -10.72 0.24 -6.54
N THR A 111 -10.18 -0.72 -5.81
CA THR A 111 -10.59 -0.94 -4.43
C THR A 111 -9.89 0.05 -3.50
N ALA A 112 -10.59 0.54 -2.48
CA ALA A 112 -10.03 1.40 -1.46
C ALA A 112 -10.57 1.06 -0.06
N ARG A 113 -9.82 1.46 0.95
CA ARG A 113 -10.26 1.48 2.36
C ARG A 113 -10.43 2.91 2.83
N PHE A 114 -11.41 3.12 3.70
CA PHE A 114 -11.71 4.42 4.29
C PHE A 114 -11.21 4.50 5.72
N ARG A 115 -10.98 5.72 6.21
CA ARG A 115 -10.52 5.98 7.58
C ARG A 115 -11.58 5.58 8.61
N GLU A 116 -12.83 5.92 8.35
CA GLU A 116 -13.94 5.66 9.28
C GLU A 116 -14.38 4.19 9.29
N THR A 117 -14.16 3.46 8.19
CA THR A 117 -14.60 2.07 8.03
C THR A 117 -13.49 1.19 7.42
N PRO A 118 -12.39 0.95 8.14
CA PRO A 118 -11.21 0.25 7.61
C PRO A 118 -11.48 -1.21 7.24
N GLU A 119 -12.50 -1.83 7.84
CA GLU A 119 -12.90 -3.22 7.56
C GLU A 119 -13.61 -3.38 6.21
N LYS A 120 -14.20 -2.30 5.67
CA LYS A 120 -14.97 -2.36 4.43
C LYS A 120 -14.12 -1.91 3.25
N ILE A 121 -14.00 -2.80 2.26
CA ILE A 121 -13.43 -2.47 0.96
C ILE A 121 -14.54 -1.91 0.08
N ARG A 122 -14.25 -0.81 -0.63
CA ARG A 122 -15.19 -0.14 -1.54
C ARG A 122 -14.56 0.04 -2.91
N LEU A 123 -15.40 0.03 -3.94
CA LEU A 123 -15.01 0.36 -5.31
C LEU A 123 -15.07 1.87 -5.51
N ILE A 124 -13.99 2.44 -6.03
CA ILE A 124 -13.82 3.87 -6.31
C ILE A 124 -13.59 4.03 -7.80
N SER A 125 -14.41 4.87 -8.42
CA SER A 125 -14.29 5.29 -9.81
C SER A 125 -13.45 6.56 -9.89
N CYS A 126 -12.39 6.51 -10.67
CA CYS A 126 -11.48 7.64 -10.87
C CYS A 126 -11.45 8.02 -12.37
N PRO A 127 -11.93 9.23 -12.74
CA PRO A 127 -11.76 9.75 -14.10
C PRO A 127 -10.28 10.03 -14.40
N GLN A 128 -9.98 10.34 -15.67
CA GLN A 128 -8.63 10.75 -16.08
C GLN A 128 -8.17 12.02 -15.36
N LEU A 129 -9.02 13.05 -15.35
CA LEU A 129 -8.82 14.32 -14.65
C LEU A 129 -9.82 14.39 -13.49
N ILE A 130 -9.30 14.54 -12.28
CA ILE A 130 -10.06 14.55 -11.04
C ILE A 130 -10.17 16.00 -10.56
N HIS A 131 -11.34 16.59 -10.78
CA HIS A 131 -11.67 17.94 -10.34
C HIS A 131 -12.10 17.91 -8.87
N ALA A 132 -11.24 18.40 -7.98
CA ALA A 132 -11.45 18.34 -6.53
C ALA A 132 -11.39 19.74 -5.88
N PRO A 133 -12.28 20.68 -6.26
CA PRO A 133 -12.29 22.04 -5.72
C PRO A 133 -12.65 22.06 -4.22
N ASN A 134 -13.37 21.04 -3.76
CA ASN A 134 -13.82 20.92 -2.37
C ASN A 134 -12.72 20.40 -1.41
N LEU A 135 -11.57 19.95 -1.93
CA LEU A 135 -10.44 19.54 -1.11
C LEU A 135 -9.51 20.73 -0.85
N THR A 136 -8.84 20.75 0.32
CA THR A 136 -7.75 21.71 0.54
C THR A 136 -6.56 21.38 -0.37
N PRO A 137 -5.62 22.32 -0.61
CA PRO A 137 -4.40 22.04 -1.37
C PRO A 137 -3.65 20.80 -0.85
N GLU A 138 -3.49 20.69 0.47
CA GLU A 138 -2.84 19.55 1.12
C GLU A 138 -3.65 18.26 0.93
N GLY A 139 -4.99 18.35 0.95
CA GLY A 139 -5.88 17.23 0.65
C GLY A 139 -5.73 16.73 -0.79
N ARG A 140 -5.56 17.65 -1.76
CA ARG A 140 -5.31 17.29 -3.16
C ARG A 140 -3.95 16.63 -3.35
N GLU A 141 -2.89 17.17 -2.76
CA GLU A 141 -1.55 16.56 -2.80
C GLU A 141 -1.54 15.16 -2.17
N LEU A 142 -2.22 15.02 -1.04
CA LEU A 142 -2.35 13.73 -0.37
C LEU A 142 -3.15 12.73 -1.23
N LEU A 143 -4.23 13.17 -1.87
CA LEU A 143 -5.00 12.33 -2.80
C LEU A 143 -4.15 11.91 -4.00
N GLN A 144 -3.40 12.85 -4.61
CA GLN A 144 -2.47 12.57 -5.71
C GLN A 144 -1.45 11.51 -5.30
N SER A 145 -0.82 11.66 -4.12
CA SER A 145 0.16 10.70 -3.60
C SER A 145 -0.43 9.28 -3.43
N LYS A 146 -1.67 9.17 -2.95
CA LYS A 146 -2.38 7.88 -2.83
C LYS A 146 -2.64 7.25 -4.20
N LEU A 147 -3.02 8.05 -5.20
CA LEU A 147 -3.28 7.59 -6.57
C LEU A 147 -1.99 7.13 -7.25
N ASP A 148 -0.90 7.90 -7.12
CA ASP A 148 0.41 7.55 -7.66
C ASP A 148 0.92 6.21 -7.10
N ALA A 149 0.70 5.99 -5.79
CA ALA A 149 1.07 4.75 -5.13
C ALA A 149 0.35 3.52 -5.73
N VAL A 150 -0.93 3.63 -6.08
CA VAL A 150 -1.67 2.52 -6.70
C VAL A 150 -1.38 2.36 -8.19
N LEU A 151 -1.12 3.45 -8.91
CA LEU A 151 -0.64 3.39 -10.30
C LEU A 151 0.67 2.60 -10.42
N GLY A 152 1.55 2.71 -9.42
CA GLY A 152 2.78 1.93 -9.31
C GLY A 152 2.56 0.41 -9.17
N ARG A 153 1.37 -0.02 -8.73
CA ARG A 153 1.02 -1.43 -8.52
C ARG A 153 0.38 -2.08 -9.74
N ILE A 154 -0.07 -1.30 -10.73
CA ILE A 154 -0.60 -1.86 -11.97
C ILE A 154 0.56 -2.46 -12.76
N THR A 155 0.44 -3.76 -13.08
CA THR A 155 1.43 -4.53 -13.84
C THR A 155 1.65 -3.94 -15.23
N LYS A 156 2.86 -4.11 -15.78
CA LYS A 156 3.23 -3.59 -17.10
C LYS A 156 2.32 -4.14 -18.21
N GLU A 157 1.93 -5.41 -18.11
CA GLU A 157 1.07 -6.10 -19.07
C GLU A 157 -0.33 -5.45 -19.10
N GLU A 158 -0.84 -5.08 -17.93
CA GLU A 158 -2.13 -4.40 -17.81
C GLU A 158 -2.06 -2.98 -18.36
N TRP A 159 -0.96 -2.25 -18.13
CA TRP A 159 -0.73 -0.95 -18.78
C TRP A 159 -0.70 -1.06 -20.31
N VAL A 160 -0.08 -2.12 -20.86
CA VAL A 160 -0.08 -2.38 -22.31
C VAL A 160 -1.51 -2.63 -22.81
N ARG A 161 -2.31 -3.42 -22.08
CA ARG A 161 -3.72 -3.64 -22.43
C ARG A 161 -4.54 -2.35 -22.41
N LEU A 162 -4.36 -1.53 -21.38
CA LEU A 162 -5.03 -0.24 -21.25
C LEU A 162 -4.68 0.70 -22.40
N LYS A 163 -3.39 0.77 -22.76
CA LYS A 163 -2.94 1.55 -23.91
C LYS A 163 -3.56 1.05 -25.22
N ASN A 164 -3.52 -0.27 -25.46
CA ASN A 164 -3.98 -0.82 -26.74
C ASN A 164 -5.51 -0.75 -26.92
N ARG A 165 -6.28 -0.90 -25.84
CA ARG A 165 -7.76 -0.93 -25.91
C ARG A 165 -8.40 0.45 -25.80
N TYR A 166 -7.83 1.31 -24.98
CA TYR A 166 -8.46 2.57 -24.57
C TYR A 166 -7.56 3.79 -24.80
N ASN A 167 -6.38 3.62 -25.38
CA ASN A 167 -5.38 4.68 -25.56
C ASN A 167 -4.98 5.39 -24.25
N ILE A 168 -4.96 4.64 -23.14
CA ILE A 168 -4.62 5.17 -21.82
C ILE A 168 -3.10 5.20 -21.64
N ILE A 169 -2.56 6.39 -21.33
CA ILE A 169 -1.13 6.62 -21.06
C ILE A 169 -0.94 6.91 -19.57
N ARG A 170 -0.10 6.11 -18.90
CA ARG A 170 0.09 6.18 -17.44
C ARG A 170 0.35 7.59 -16.88
N LYS A 171 1.13 8.42 -17.58
CA LYS A 171 1.51 9.77 -17.12
C LYS A 171 0.40 10.82 -17.26
N GLU A 172 -0.67 10.48 -17.96
CA GLU A 172 -1.76 11.41 -18.31
C GLU A 172 -3.04 11.10 -17.55
N TRP A 173 -2.98 10.20 -16.56
CA TRP A 173 -4.14 9.63 -15.88
C TRP A 173 -4.07 9.83 -14.37
N LEU A 174 -5.24 10.03 -13.76
CA LEU A 174 -5.44 10.29 -12.33
C LEU A 174 -4.78 11.60 -11.87
N ILE A 175 -4.91 12.64 -12.70
CA ILE A 175 -4.39 13.97 -12.39
C ILE A 175 -5.40 14.68 -11.50
N VAL A 176 -5.01 15.08 -10.29
CA VAL A 176 -5.84 15.86 -9.38
C VAL A 176 -5.65 17.35 -9.68
N SER A 177 -6.75 18.04 -9.94
CA SER A 177 -6.77 19.47 -10.24
C SER A 177 -7.81 20.21 -9.40
N ASP A 178 -7.58 21.50 -9.22
CA ASP A 178 -8.47 22.47 -8.58
C ASP A 178 -9.39 23.20 -9.58
N ALA A 179 -9.07 23.14 -10.87
CA ALA A 179 -9.80 23.80 -11.96
C ALA A 179 -11.04 23.04 -12.40
#